data_AF-A0A840V871-F1
#
_entry.id   AF-A0A840V871-F1
#
_cell.length_a   1.000
_cell.length_b   1.000
_cell.length_c   1.000
_cell.angle_alpha   90.00
_cell.angle_beta   90.00
_cell.angle_gamma   90.00
#
_symmetry.space_group_name_H-M   'P 1'
#
loop_
_entity.id
_entity.type
_entity.pdbx_description
1 polymer ?
#
loop_
_entity_poly.entity_id
_entity_poly.type
_entity_poly.pdbx_seq_one_letter_code
_entity_poly.pdbx_strand_id
1 'polypeptide(L)' 'MDINAARTFLEIVRTGSFVNAAANLHLTQTAVSARIRVLE' A
#
# COMPACT_ATOMS: atom_id res chain seq x y z
N MET A 1 13.51 5.29 -3.90
CA MET A 1 12.39 4.43 -4.32
C MET A 1 12.39 3.15 -3.49
N ASP A 2 11.52 3.09 -2.48
CA ASP A 2 11.35 1.92 -1.61
C ASP A 2 10.49 0.85 -2.32
N ILE A 3 11.03 -0.36 -2.51
CA ILE A 3 10.34 -1.48 -3.21
C ILE A 3 9.00 -1.83 -2.54
N ASN A 4 8.94 -1.58 -1.25
CA ASN A 4 7.81 -1.83 -0.38
C ASN A 4 6.67 -0.83 -0.64
N ALA A 5 6.99 0.45 -0.83
CA ALA A 5 6.05 1.47 -1.30
C ALA A 5 5.54 1.14 -2.72
N ALA A 6 6.40 0.72 -3.64
CA ALA A 6 5.99 0.31 -4.99
C ALA A 6 5.06 -0.92 -4.99
N ARG A 7 5.38 -1.95 -4.17
CA ARG A 7 4.51 -3.11 -3.96
C ARG A 7 3.16 -2.71 -3.39
N THR A 8 3.15 -1.78 -2.44
CA THR A 8 1.92 -1.26 -1.83
C THR A 8 1.06 -0.53 -2.85
N PHE A 9 1.67 0.26 -3.72
CA PHE A 9 0.98 0.95 -4.81
C PHE A 9 0.33 -0.02 -5.79
N LEU A 10 1.08 -1.02 -6.28
CA LEU A 10 0.54 -2.04 -7.20
C LEU A 10 -0.64 -2.80 -6.59
N GLU A 11 -0.58 -3.09 -5.30
CA GLU A 11 -1.63 -3.79 -4.58
C GLU A 11 -2.91 -2.93 -4.39
N ILE A 12 -2.74 -1.62 -4.15
CA ILE A 12 -3.87 -0.67 -4.14
C ILE A 12 -4.50 -0.59 -5.54
N VAL A 13 -3.70 -0.48 -6.60
CA VAL A 13 -4.22 -0.44 -7.98
C VAL A 13 -4.96 -1.73 -8.33
N ARG A 14 -4.42 -2.89 -7.92
CA ARG A 14 -5.02 -4.19 -8.14
C ARG A 14 -6.37 -4.36 -7.44
N THR A 15 -6.52 -3.82 -6.24
CA THR A 15 -7.72 -4.00 -5.41
C THR A 15 -8.71 -2.84 -5.50
N GLY A 16 -8.28 -1.67 -5.97
CA GLY A 16 -9.05 -0.43 -5.93
C GLY A 16 -9.33 0.09 -4.51
N SER A 17 -8.70 -0.47 -3.47
CA SER A 17 -9.04 -0.19 -2.07
C SER A 17 -7.83 -0.28 -1.14
N PHE A 18 -7.60 0.79 -0.37
CA PHE A 18 -6.57 0.83 0.66
C PHE A 18 -6.82 -0.20 1.78
N VAL A 19 -8.07 -0.48 2.10
CA VAL A 19 -8.44 -1.45 3.14
C VAL A 19 -8.15 -2.87 2.67
N ASN A 20 -8.51 -3.21 1.43
CA ASN A 20 -8.27 -4.53 0.86
C ASN A 20 -6.77 -4.77 0.62
N ALA A 21 -6.04 -3.75 0.17
CA ALA A 21 -4.59 -3.81 0.05
C ALA A 21 -3.91 -4.04 1.41
N ALA A 22 -4.38 -3.37 2.46
CA ALA A 22 -3.87 -3.56 3.82
C ALA A 22 -4.09 -5.00 4.31
N ALA A 23 -5.30 -5.54 4.10
CA ALA A 23 -5.61 -6.93 4.42
C ALA A 23 -4.68 -7.92 3.67
N ASN A 24 -4.52 -7.74 2.34
CA ASN A 24 -3.68 -8.63 1.52
C ASN A 24 -2.18 -8.55 1.87
N LEU A 25 -1.71 -7.38 2.34
CA LEU A 25 -0.32 -7.17 2.73
C LEU A 25 -0.06 -7.46 4.21
N HIS A 26 -1.08 -7.84 4.98
CA HIS A 26 -1.01 -8.03 6.44
C HIS A 26 -0.50 -6.77 7.17
N LEU A 27 -1.01 -5.62 6.75
CA LEU A 27 -0.69 -4.30 7.30
C LEU A 27 -1.97 -3.62 7.81
N THR A 28 -1.80 -2.56 8.59
CA THR A 28 -2.90 -1.64 8.86
C THR A 28 -3.11 -0.70 7.67
N GLN A 29 -4.34 -0.21 7.48
CA GLN A 29 -4.63 0.79 6.44
C GLN A 29 -3.79 2.07 6.64
N THR A 30 -3.49 2.44 7.89
CA THR A 30 -2.63 3.58 8.22
C THR A 30 -1.19 3.34 7.74
N ALA A 31 -0.65 2.14 7.90
CA ALA A 31 0.68 1.79 7.40
C ALA A 31 0.75 1.81 5.87
N VAL A 32 -0.30 1.32 5.20
CA VAL A 32 -0.45 1.43 3.74
C VAL A 32 -0.45 2.91 3.31
N SER A 33 -1.23 3.76 3.96
CA SER A 33 -1.29 5.20 3.65
C SER A 33 0.06 5.90 3.83
N ALA A 34 0.79 5.59 4.91
CA ALA A 34 2.11 6.15 5.17
C ALA A 34 3.13 5.75 4.10
N ARG A 35 3.10 4.51 3.63
CA ARG A 35 3.99 4.01 2.58
C ARG A 35 3.78 4.70 1.23
N ILE A 36 2.54 5.03 0.89
CA ILE A 36 2.25 5.75 -0.36
C ILE A 36 2.71 7.20 -0.30
N ARG A 37 2.69 7.85 0.88
CA ARG A 37 3.18 9.21 1.04
C ARG A 37 4.69 9.35 0.81
N VAL A 38 5.46 8.28 1.07
CA VAL A 38 6.93 8.27 0.88
C VAL A 38 7.37 7.70 -0.47
N LEU A 39 6.42 7.44 -1.38
CA LEU A 39 6.70 6.94 -2.73
C LEU A 39 7.20 8.05 -3.69
N GLU A 40 7.24 9.31 -3.25
CA GLU A 40 7.80 10.46 -4.00
C GLU A 40 9.20 10.21 -4.56
#